data_AF-F2L4R9-F1
#
_entry.id   AF-F2L4R9-F1
#
_cell.length_a   1.000
_cell.length_b   1.000
_cell.length_c   1.000
_cell.angle_alpha   90.00
_cell.angle_beta   90.00
_cell.angle_gamma   90.00
#
_symmetry.space_group_name_H-M   'P 1'
#
loop_
_entity.id
_entity.type
_entity.pdbx_description
1 polymer ?
#
loop_
_entity_poly.entity_id
_entity_poly.type
_entity_poly.pdbx_seq_one_letter_code
_entity_poly.pdbx_strand_id
1 'polypeptide(L)'
;MQEAYYQINRGKAVVRKLIAEMAYMGLVGTLAVPPFGVLRSPLSSIITPEIVSALALEILKDDPNAVLNSRLGLKLGGIPACDMLKYHELNVLCRLVKENGDRPLYAVVDLLAPHLGVALSNLGYREGDLLITALRVLKGEAGSAEQAQLFKLYDEWGLYAHINVRRSERTP
;
A
#
# COMPACT_ATOMS: atom_id res chain seq x y z
N MET A 1 -18.57 9.03 -2.80
CA MET A 1 -18.29 9.00 -1.34
C MET A 1 -18.19 7.56 -0.86
N GLN A 2 -19.27 6.77 -0.88
CA GLN A 2 -19.25 5.37 -0.41
C GLN A 2 -18.26 4.47 -1.16
N GLU A 3 -18.15 4.63 -2.48
CA GLU A 3 -17.19 3.88 -3.32
C GLU A 3 -15.73 4.23 -3.01
N ALA A 4 -15.40 5.52 -2.89
CA ALA A 4 -14.04 5.96 -2.54
C ALA A 4 -13.61 5.43 -1.16
N TYR A 5 -14.52 5.49 -0.18
CA TYR A 5 -14.28 4.93 1.15
C TYR A 5 -14.04 3.41 1.11
N TYR A 6 -14.82 2.68 0.30
CA TYR A 6 -14.63 1.26 0.10
C TYR A 6 -13.24 0.93 -0.48
N GLN A 7 -12.81 1.65 -1.53
CA GLN A 7 -11.50 1.43 -2.14
C GLN A 7 -10.36 1.78 -1.19
N ILE A 8 -10.48 2.86 -0.41
CA ILE A 8 -9.48 3.22 0.60
C ILE A 8 -9.36 2.13 1.67
N ASN A 9 -10.47 1.58 2.17
CA ASN A 9 -10.43 0.49 3.15
C ASN A 9 -9.79 -0.78 2.58
N ARG A 10 -10.06 -1.10 1.31
CA ARG A 10 -9.38 -2.20 0.61
C ARG A 10 -7.87 -1.95 0.53
N GLY A 11 -7.47 -0.74 0.16
CA GLY A 11 -6.08 -0.30 0.14
C GLY A 11 -5.40 -0.42 1.52
N LYS A 12 -6.07 0.00 2.59
CA LYS A 12 -5.55 -0.15 3.97
C LYS A 12 -5.34 -1.62 4.36
N ALA A 13 -6.29 -2.49 4.06
CA ALA A 13 -6.16 -3.92 4.36
C ALA A 13 -4.96 -4.55 3.65
N VAL A 14 -4.73 -4.14 2.40
CA VAL A 14 -3.56 -4.52 1.61
C VAL A 14 -2.26 -3.97 2.20
N VAL A 15 -2.22 -2.69 2.56
CA VAL A 15 -1.05 -2.04 3.16
C VAL A 15 -0.66 -2.71 4.47
N ARG A 16 -1.63 -3.15 5.29
CA ARG A 16 -1.36 -3.93 6.49
C ARG A 16 -0.62 -5.24 6.19
N LYS A 17 -0.97 -5.94 5.10
CA LYS A 17 -0.24 -7.15 4.67
C LYS A 17 1.18 -6.82 4.23
N LEU A 18 1.36 -5.73 3.51
CA LEU A 18 2.69 -5.26 3.09
C LEU A 18 3.56 -4.91 4.30
N ILE A 19 3.01 -4.18 5.28
CA ILE A 19 3.68 -3.87 6.57
C ILE A 19 4.12 -5.16 7.26
N ALA A 20 3.22 -6.14 7.35
CA ALA A 20 3.47 -7.41 8.00
C ALA A 20 4.63 -8.19 7.36
N GLU A 21 4.66 -8.26 6.02
CA GLU A 21 5.75 -8.92 5.30
C GLU A 21 7.09 -8.19 5.45
N MET A 22 7.10 -6.86 5.32
CA MET A 22 8.33 -6.07 5.45
C MET A 22 8.89 -6.11 6.88
N ALA A 23 8.03 -6.01 7.90
CA ALA A 23 8.44 -6.12 9.29
C ALA A 23 9.05 -7.50 9.58
N TYR A 24 8.42 -8.58 9.10
CA TYR A 24 8.96 -9.93 9.22
C TYR A 24 10.35 -10.06 8.57
N MET A 25 10.49 -9.59 7.33
CA MET A 25 11.76 -9.64 6.60
C MET A 25 12.88 -8.87 7.29
N GLY A 26 12.57 -7.66 7.79
CA GLY A 26 13.54 -6.87 8.56
C GLY A 26 13.94 -7.52 9.88
N LEU A 27 13.00 -8.14 10.59
CA LEU A 27 13.27 -8.83 11.87
C LEU A 27 14.10 -10.10 11.70
N VAL A 28 13.80 -10.92 10.69
CA VAL A 28 14.54 -12.15 10.40
C VAL A 28 15.87 -11.86 9.69
N GLY A 29 16.08 -10.60 9.27
CA GLY A 29 17.28 -10.19 8.55
C GLY A 29 17.40 -10.86 7.18
N THR A 30 16.27 -11.10 6.51
CA THR A 30 16.24 -11.80 5.23
C THR A 30 15.66 -10.94 4.11
N LEU A 31 16.33 -10.96 2.96
CA LEU A 31 15.80 -10.39 1.71
C LEU A 31 15.00 -11.42 0.90
N ALA A 32 14.85 -12.65 1.42
CA ALA A 32 14.08 -13.69 0.74
C ALA A 32 12.59 -13.36 0.78
N VAL A 33 12.06 -12.89 -0.36
CA VAL A 33 10.64 -12.55 -0.51
C VAL A 33 9.78 -13.82 -0.37
N PRO A 34 8.76 -13.85 0.49
CA PRO A 34 7.89 -15.02 0.68
C PRO A 34 7.25 -15.50 -0.62
N PRO A 35 7.14 -16.84 -0.86
CA PRO A 35 6.66 -17.39 -2.14
C PRO A 35 5.21 -17.05 -2.48
N PHE A 36 4.37 -16.78 -1.48
CA PHE A 36 2.96 -16.44 -1.64
C PHE A 36 2.61 -15.09 -0.99
N GLY A 37 3.60 -14.23 -0.85
CA GLY A 37 3.44 -12.90 -0.26
C GLY A 37 2.91 -11.86 -1.23
N VAL A 38 2.29 -10.82 -0.69
CA VAL A 38 1.86 -9.62 -1.40
C VAL A 38 3.02 -8.97 -2.15
N LEU A 39 4.24 -9.04 -1.60
CA LEU A 39 5.45 -8.53 -2.25
C LEU A 39 5.74 -9.14 -3.64
N ARG A 40 5.30 -10.37 -3.92
CA ARG A 40 5.48 -10.99 -5.26
C ARG A 40 4.36 -10.66 -6.24
N SER A 41 3.26 -10.08 -5.77
CA SER A 41 2.12 -9.79 -6.63
C SER A 41 2.39 -8.55 -7.48
N PRO A 42 1.83 -8.46 -8.71
CA PRO A 42 1.93 -7.28 -9.55
C PRO A 42 1.40 -6.03 -8.83
N LEU A 43 2.09 -4.90 -8.96
CA LEU A 43 1.71 -3.63 -8.32
C LEU A 43 0.24 -3.28 -8.55
N SER A 44 -0.23 -3.34 -9.80
CA SER A 44 -1.61 -2.97 -10.17
C SER A 44 -2.68 -3.92 -9.60
N SER A 45 -2.30 -5.14 -9.21
CA SER A 45 -3.22 -6.08 -8.55
C SER A 45 -3.40 -5.78 -7.06
N ILE A 46 -2.44 -5.06 -6.47
CA ILE A 46 -2.37 -4.79 -5.04
C ILE A 46 -2.78 -3.35 -4.74
N ILE A 47 -2.11 -2.38 -5.36
CA ILE A 47 -2.50 -0.97 -5.36
C ILE A 47 -3.21 -0.72 -6.68
N THR A 48 -4.52 -0.97 -6.68
CA THR A 48 -5.31 -0.89 -7.90
C THR A 48 -5.49 0.56 -8.34
N PRO A 49 -5.76 0.79 -9.63
CA PRO A 49 -6.08 2.11 -10.16
C PRO A 49 -7.16 2.88 -9.38
N GLU A 50 -8.16 2.18 -8.87
CA GLU A 50 -9.25 2.75 -8.09
C GLU A 50 -8.79 3.22 -6.71
N ILE A 51 -7.81 2.56 -6.08
CA ILE A 51 -7.20 3.04 -4.84
C ILE A 51 -6.51 4.38 -5.09
N VAL A 52 -5.74 4.50 -6.17
CA VAL A 52 -5.07 5.76 -6.52
C VAL A 52 -6.10 6.87 -6.82
N SER A 53 -7.15 6.54 -7.58
CA SER A 53 -8.27 7.46 -7.84
C SER A 53 -8.97 7.90 -6.56
N ALA A 54 -9.21 6.98 -5.62
CA ALA A 54 -9.86 7.29 -4.35
C ALA A 54 -8.99 8.18 -3.45
N LEU A 55 -7.69 7.89 -3.36
CA LEU A 55 -6.74 8.73 -2.61
C LEU A 55 -6.67 10.14 -3.21
N ALA A 56 -6.60 10.26 -4.54
CA ALA A 56 -6.60 11.54 -5.22
C ALA A 56 -7.89 12.33 -4.98
N LEU A 57 -9.04 11.66 -5.03
CA LEU A 57 -10.33 12.28 -4.74
C LEU A 57 -10.43 12.82 -3.30
N GLU A 58 -9.88 12.09 -2.33
CA GLU A 58 -9.97 12.47 -0.92
C GLU A 58 -8.95 13.56 -0.52
N ILE A 59 -7.76 13.57 -1.11
CA ILE A 59 -6.70 14.54 -0.79
C ILE A 59 -6.91 15.86 -1.55
N LEU A 60 -7.32 15.80 -2.82
CA LEU A 60 -7.40 16.98 -3.70
C LEU A 60 -8.79 17.63 -3.71
N LYS A 61 -9.53 17.58 -2.58
CA LYS A 61 -10.92 18.06 -2.49
C LYS A 61 -11.11 19.52 -2.93
N ASP A 62 -10.06 20.32 -2.84
CA ASP A 62 -10.07 21.76 -3.18
C ASP A 62 -9.71 22.06 -4.65
N ASP A 63 -9.27 21.07 -5.46
CA ASP A 63 -9.01 21.23 -6.90
C ASP A 63 -10.14 20.58 -7.73
N PRO A 64 -11.06 21.37 -8.33
CA PRO A 64 -12.21 20.84 -9.07
C PRO A 64 -11.83 19.93 -10.24
N ASN A 65 -10.72 20.23 -10.92
CA ASN A 65 -10.27 19.44 -12.07
C ASN A 65 -9.72 18.08 -11.61
N ALA A 66 -8.92 18.09 -10.54
CA ALA A 66 -8.41 16.85 -9.96
C ALA A 66 -9.54 15.97 -9.40
N VAL A 67 -10.55 16.57 -8.76
CA VAL A 67 -11.75 15.87 -8.28
C VAL A 67 -12.51 15.21 -9.42
N LEU A 68 -12.77 15.94 -10.51
CA LEU A 68 -13.48 15.40 -11.67
C LEU A 68 -12.70 14.24 -12.32
N ASN A 69 -11.41 14.44 -12.55
CA ASN A 69 -10.50 13.43 -13.10
C ASN A 69 -10.46 12.15 -12.25
N SER A 70 -10.37 12.30 -10.92
CA SER A 70 -10.34 11.17 -9.99
C SER A 70 -11.68 10.43 -9.91
N ARG A 71 -12.80 11.15 -9.99
CA ARG A 71 -14.14 10.52 -10.10
C ARG A 71 -14.30 9.74 -11.39
N LEU A 72 -13.82 10.27 -12.51
CA LEU A 72 -13.81 9.56 -13.79
C LEU A 72 -12.93 8.31 -13.73
N GLY A 73 -11.74 8.42 -13.11
CA GLY A 73 -10.86 7.29 -12.84
C GLY A 73 -11.57 6.16 -12.11
N LEU A 74 -12.23 6.47 -10.98
CA LEU A 74 -13.04 5.48 -10.25
C LEU A 74 -14.13 4.84 -11.13
N LYS A 75 -14.92 5.66 -11.82
CA LYS A 75 -16.06 5.19 -12.62
C LYS A 75 -15.63 4.28 -13.79
N LEU A 76 -14.45 4.51 -14.34
CA LEU A 76 -13.91 3.77 -15.48
C LEU A 76 -12.96 2.62 -15.07
N GLY A 77 -12.77 2.37 -13.77
CA GLY A 77 -11.81 1.38 -13.27
C GLY A 77 -10.35 1.73 -13.60
N GLY A 78 -10.05 3.02 -13.72
CA GLY A 78 -8.78 3.55 -14.18
C GLY A 78 -8.05 4.39 -13.14
N ILE A 79 -6.80 4.75 -13.47
CA ILE A 79 -5.97 5.66 -12.69
C ILE A 79 -6.33 7.09 -13.16
N PRO A 80 -6.39 8.12 -12.29
CA PRO A 80 -6.50 9.50 -12.74
C PRO A 80 -5.37 9.87 -13.70
N ALA A 81 -5.60 10.85 -14.57
CA ALA A 81 -4.52 11.48 -15.31
C ALA A 81 -3.49 12.08 -14.34
N CYS A 82 -2.28 11.52 -14.30
CA CYS A 82 -1.27 11.85 -13.29
C CYS A 82 -0.82 13.31 -13.32
N ASP A 83 -0.77 13.89 -14.51
CA ASP A 83 -0.47 15.29 -14.79
C ASP A 83 -1.45 16.29 -14.15
N MET A 84 -2.69 15.84 -13.84
CA MET A 84 -3.65 16.67 -13.11
C MET A 84 -3.49 16.58 -11.58
N LEU A 85 -2.63 15.70 -11.06
CA LEU A 85 -2.36 15.54 -9.64
C LEU A 85 -1.19 16.45 -9.23
N LYS A 86 -1.50 17.66 -8.75
CA LYS A 86 -0.48 18.63 -8.30
C LYS A 86 0.23 18.23 -7.00
N TYR A 87 -0.40 17.35 -6.22
CA TYR A 87 0.18 16.82 -5.00
C TYR A 87 1.25 15.76 -5.34
N HIS A 88 2.49 16.02 -4.92
CA HIS A 88 3.68 15.31 -5.37
C HIS A 88 3.59 13.80 -5.17
N GLU A 89 3.20 13.36 -3.98
CA GLU A 89 3.15 11.94 -3.61
C GLU A 89 2.08 11.21 -4.44
N LEU A 90 0.94 11.84 -4.71
CA LEU A 90 -0.08 11.26 -5.59
C LEU A 90 0.38 11.19 -7.04
N ASN A 91 1.10 12.20 -7.53
CA ASN A 91 1.67 12.16 -8.87
C ASN A 91 2.64 10.99 -9.03
N VAL A 92 3.54 10.78 -8.05
CA VAL A 92 4.48 9.67 -8.07
C VAL A 92 3.77 8.33 -7.97
N LEU A 93 2.80 8.17 -7.05
CA LEU A 93 2.01 6.95 -6.95
C LEU A 93 1.29 6.62 -8.27
N CYS A 94 0.68 7.63 -8.89
CA CYS A 94 0.00 7.48 -10.17
C CYS A 94 0.95 7.00 -11.27
N ARG A 95 2.13 7.62 -11.41
CA ARG A 95 3.14 7.22 -12.39
C ARG A 95 3.67 5.82 -12.11
N LEU A 96 3.96 5.48 -10.86
CA LEU A 96 4.42 4.14 -10.48
C LEU A 96 3.43 3.06 -10.92
N VAL A 97 2.14 3.22 -10.62
CA VAL A 97 1.11 2.24 -11.01
C VAL A 97 0.96 2.17 -12.54
N LYS A 98 1.05 3.32 -13.24
CA LYS A 98 0.93 3.37 -14.70
C LYS A 98 2.12 2.73 -15.43
N GLU A 99 3.33 2.97 -14.95
CA GLU A 99 4.58 2.59 -15.62
C GLU A 99 5.10 1.22 -15.18
N ASN A 100 4.76 0.78 -13.96
CA ASN A 100 5.30 -0.43 -13.34
C ASN A 100 4.20 -1.38 -12.83
N GLY A 101 2.97 -1.24 -13.33
CA GLY A 101 1.80 -1.98 -12.84
C GLY A 101 1.91 -3.51 -12.97
N ASP A 102 2.70 -4.01 -13.91
CA ASP A 102 2.99 -5.42 -14.16
C ASP A 102 4.15 -5.96 -13.29
N ARG A 103 4.97 -5.06 -12.72
CA ARG A 103 6.11 -5.44 -11.90
C ARG A 103 5.67 -5.93 -10.53
N PRO A 104 6.38 -6.91 -9.96
CA PRO A 104 6.13 -7.35 -8.60
C PRO A 104 6.48 -6.23 -7.60
N LEU A 105 5.73 -6.16 -6.51
CA LEU A 105 5.89 -5.11 -5.50
C LEU A 105 7.31 -5.01 -4.92
N TYR A 106 7.99 -6.13 -4.68
CA TYR A 106 9.35 -6.11 -4.12
C TYR A 106 10.34 -5.30 -4.98
N ALA A 107 10.10 -5.16 -6.29
CA ALA A 107 10.97 -4.42 -7.19
C ALA A 107 10.76 -2.90 -7.13
N VAL A 108 9.63 -2.46 -6.57
CA VAL A 108 9.21 -1.04 -6.54
C VAL A 108 8.84 -0.55 -5.14
N VAL A 109 8.90 -1.42 -4.12
CA VAL A 109 8.41 -1.13 -2.77
C VAL A 109 9.14 0.05 -2.13
N ASP A 110 10.44 0.19 -2.39
CA ASP A 110 11.24 1.32 -1.89
C ASP A 110 10.80 2.68 -2.45
N LEU A 111 10.27 2.69 -3.67
CA LEU A 111 9.71 3.88 -4.32
C LEU A 111 8.24 4.08 -3.92
N LEU A 112 7.47 3.01 -3.80
CA LEU A 112 6.04 3.06 -3.49
C LEU A 112 5.76 3.44 -2.03
N ALA A 113 6.40 2.76 -1.09
CA ALA A 113 6.04 2.79 0.32
C ALA A 113 6.15 4.18 0.96
N PRO A 114 7.17 5.02 0.68
CA PRO A 114 7.24 6.38 1.20
C PRO A 114 6.05 7.24 0.76
N HIS A 115 5.75 7.27 -0.54
CA HIS A 115 4.69 8.10 -1.09
C HIS A 115 3.30 7.62 -0.67
N LEU A 116 3.08 6.30 -0.63
CA LEU A 116 1.83 5.72 -0.16
C LEU A 116 1.63 5.96 1.34
N GLY A 117 2.71 5.85 2.11
CA GLY A 117 2.72 6.11 3.55
C GLY A 117 2.32 7.54 3.87
N VAL A 118 2.97 8.52 3.21
CA VAL A 118 2.67 9.95 3.38
C VAL A 118 1.23 10.28 2.95
N ALA A 119 0.77 9.77 1.80
CA ALA A 119 -0.60 9.99 1.34
C ALA A 119 -1.65 9.48 2.34
N LEU A 120 -1.46 8.29 2.91
CA LEU A 120 -2.37 7.70 3.89
C LEU A 120 -2.29 8.41 5.26
N SER A 121 -1.09 8.81 5.69
CA SER A 121 -0.88 9.54 6.94
C SER A 121 -1.57 10.90 6.90
N ASN A 122 -1.47 11.63 5.78
CA ASN A 122 -2.17 12.91 5.59
C ASN A 122 -3.70 12.79 5.59
N LEU A 123 -4.23 11.60 5.31
CA LEU A 123 -5.66 11.28 5.45
C LEU A 123 -6.05 10.82 6.87
N GLY A 124 -5.11 10.82 7.82
CA GLY A 124 -5.32 10.40 9.20
C GLY A 124 -5.31 8.89 9.41
N TYR A 125 -4.76 8.11 8.48
CA TYR A 125 -4.68 6.66 8.60
C TYR A 125 -3.33 6.21 9.18
N ARG A 126 -3.39 5.54 10.34
CA ARG A 126 -2.21 4.97 11.04
C ARG A 126 -1.40 4.01 10.18
N GLU A 127 -2.03 3.34 9.21
CA GLU A 127 -1.36 2.47 8.25
C GLU A 127 -0.29 3.20 7.43
N GLY A 128 -0.45 4.50 7.19
CA GLY A 128 0.54 5.31 6.48
C GLY A 128 1.86 5.39 7.26
N ASP A 129 1.79 5.78 8.53
CA ASP A 129 2.96 5.88 9.40
C ASP A 129 3.63 4.51 9.59
N LEU A 130 2.83 3.47 9.81
CA LEU A 130 3.33 2.11 10.01
C LEU A 130 4.01 1.54 8.76
N LEU A 131 3.57 1.93 7.56
CA LEU A 131 4.22 1.55 6.31
C LEU A 131 5.62 2.15 6.20
N ILE A 132 5.79 3.41 6.59
CA ILE A 132 7.09 4.09 6.63
C ILE A 132 7.99 3.43 7.68
N THR A 133 7.47 3.16 8.88
CA THR A 133 8.24 2.47 9.93
C THR A 133 8.67 1.08 9.48
N ALA A 134 7.80 0.31 8.83
CA ALA A 134 8.12 -1.04 8.36
C ALA A 134 9.20 -1.03 7.28
N LEU A 135 9.20 -0.04 6.39
CA LEU A 135 10.27 0.17 5.41
C LEU A 135 11.60 0.48 6.11
N ARG A 136 11.60 1.34 7.12
CA ARG A 136 12.81 1.64 7.91
C ARG A 136 13.33 0.43 8.66
N VAL A 137 12.45 -0.42 9.20
CA VAL A 137 12.85 -1.71 9.81
C VAL A 137 13.50 -2.62 8.77
N LEU A 138 12.89 -2.76 7.60
CA LEU A 138 13.44 -3.56 6.51
C LEU A 138 14.84 -3.09 6.07
N LYS A 139 15.07 -1.77 6.08
CA LYS A 139 16.37 -1.15 5.74
C LYS A 139 17.39 -1.13 6.87
N GLY A 140 17.01 -1.57 8.08
CA GLY A 140 17.88 -1.49 9.26
C GLY A 140 18.08 -0.06 9.81
N GLU A 141 17.19 0.87 9.45
CA GLU A 141 17.23 2.30 9.84
C GLU A 141 16.32 2.61 11.05
N ALA A 142 15.51 1.65 11.49
CA ALA A 142 14.59 1.81 12.60
C ALA A 142 15.23 1.52 13.96
N GLY A 143 14.89 2.34 14.96
CA GLY A 143 15.31 2.11 16.34
C GLY A 143 14.56 0.95 17.03
N SER A 144 15.05 0.51 18.18
CA SER A 144 14.48 -0.60 18.95
C SER A 144 13.01 -0.38 19.36
N ALA A 145 12.64 0.85 19.72
CA ALA A 145 11.26 1.20 20.08
C ALA A 145 10.29 1.06 18.88
N GLU A 146 10.73 1.45 17.68
CA GLU A 146 9.94 1.36 16.45
C GLU A 146 9.73 -0.10 16.05
N GLN A 147 10.78 -0.92 16.17
CA GLN A 147 10.71 -2.37 15.95
C GLN A 147 9.72 -3.02 16.93
N ALA A 148 9.78 -2.69 18.22
CA ALA A 148 8.89 -3.23 19.24
C ALA A 148 7.42 -2.85 18.98
N GLN A 149 7.16 -1.61 18.56
CA GLN A 149 5.82 -1.16 18.20
C GLN A 149 5.26 -1.93 17.00
N LEU A 150 6.06 -2.09 15.94
CA LEU A 150 5.65 -2.86 14.76
C LEU A 150 5.40 -4.32 15.09
N PHE A 151 6.23 -4.92 15.95
CA PHE A 151 6.06 -6.29 16.37
C PHE A 151 4.76 -6.50 17.15
N LYS A 152 4.45 -5.60 18.10
CA LYS A 152 3.19 -5.65 18.84
C LYS A 152 1.98 -5.59 17.89
N LEU A 153 2.02 -4.70 16.90
CA LEU A 153 0.95 -4.56 15.91
C LEU A 153 0.86 -5.75 14.96
N TYR A 154 2.00 -6.32 14.58
CA TYR A 154 2.07 -7.52 13.76
C TYR A 154 1.45 -8.74 14.47
N ASP A 155 1.71 -8.88 15.77
CA ASP A 155 1.11 -9.91 16.61
C ASP A 155 -0.42 -9.68 16.76
N GLU A 156 -0.84 -8.44 17.05
CA GLU A 156 -2.25 -8.05 17.15
C GLU A 156 -3.04 -8.22 15.85
N TRP A 157 -2.43 -7.92 14.70
CA TRP A 157 -3.05 -8.11 13.38
C TRP A 157 -3.07 -9.58 12.96
N GLY A 158 -2.32 -10.44 13.66
CA GLY A 158 -2.31 -11.87 13.47
C GLY A 158 -1.45 -12.29 12.29
N LEU A 159 -0.29 -12.85 12.62
CA LEU A 159 0.57 -13.68 11.76
C LEU A 159 -0.16 -14.84 11.05
N TYR A 160 -1.34 -15.23 11.52
CA TYR A 160 -2.07 -16.41 11.05
C TYR A 160 -2.84 -16.23 9.73
N ALA A 161 -3.01 -15.00 9.22
CA ALA A 161 -3.72 -14.80 7.95
C ALA A 161 -2.96 -15.32 6.72
N HIS A 162 -1.63 -15.55 6.83
CA HIS A 162 -0.78 -15.93 5.71
C HIS A 162 -0.34 -17.40 5.70
N ILE A 163 -0.60 -18.19 6.75
CA ILE A 163 -0.24 -19.63 6.77
C ILE A 163 -1.43 -20.53 6.40
N ASN A 164 -2.68 -20.09 6.58
CA ASN A 164 -3.85 -20.97 6.44
C ASN A 164 -4.67 -20.88 5.14
N VAL A 165 -4.43 -19.89 4.25
CA VAL A 165 -5.24 -19.78 3.01
C VAL A 165 -4.86 -20.85 1.96
N ARG A 166 -3.73 -21.55 2.10
CA ARG A 166 -3.37 -22.68 1.21
C ARG A 166 -3.68 -24.07 1.77
N ARG A 167 -4.17 -24.20 3.00
CA ARG A 167 -4.47 -25.52 3.59
C ARG A 167 -5.94 -25.95 3.52
N SER A 168 -6.90 -25.07 3.19
CA SER A 168 -8.32 -25.46 3.14
C SER A 168 -8.91 -25.70 1.74
N GLU A 169 -8.12 -25.60 0.67
CA GLU A 169 -8.59 -25.94 -0.70
C GLU A 169 -7.90 -27.17 -1.31
N ARG A 170 -7.14 -27.92 -0.49
CA ARG A 170 -6.71 -29.27 -0.83
C ARG A 170 -6.96 -30.19 0.35
N THR A 171 -8.16 -30.74 0.39
CA THR A 171 -8.41 -32.04 1.02
C THR A 171 -8.29 -33.15 -0.03
N PRO A 172 -7.93 -34.38 0.39
CA PRO A 172 -7.38 -35.46 -0.45
C PRO A 172 -8.34 -36.03 -1.50
#